data_AF-A0A085ZTA8-F1
#
_entry.id   AF-A0A085ZTA8-F1
#
_cell.length_a   1.000
_cell.length_b   1.000
_cell.length_c   1.000
_cell.angle_alpha   90.00
_cell.angle_beta   90.00
_cell.angle_gamma   90.00
#
_symmetry.space_group_name_H-M   'P 1'
#
loop_
_entity.id
_entity.type
_entity.pdbx_description
1 polymer ?
#
loop_
_entity_poly.entity_id
_entity_poly.type
_entity_poly.pdbx_seq_one_letter_code
_entity_poly.pdbx_strand_id
1 'polypeptide(L)'
;MIALVEDRIGRMNQFIDFDIKSIENLQIITETDLSDLKTDLDQGVTDKLDIFDCLIFHRSALTNTQRETIKVYCKNKIKPLVFFSGGISSSFYNDSTFPYLHINSRDLYSNNLKMFSNHSDQHHIINLLVLQYGSKWKTNQLLIIKEDLNIRYQLKKIKRIMDLNIPKNQIKDFDLDWLDKDDFTEISDDQIKQFRVTLDKLIYDSI
;
A
#
# COMPACT_ATOMS: atom_id res chain seq x y z
N MET A 1 -13.01 3.54 -4.71
CA MET A 1 -12.60 4.83 -5.32
C MET A 1 -11.39 5.41 -4.59
N ILE A 2 -10.43 5.97 -5.31
CA ILE A 2 -9.18 6.54 -4.79
C ILE A 2 -9.24 8.07 -4.91
N ALA A 3 -8.88 8.80 -3.85
CA ALA A 3 -8.73 10.25 -3.91
C ALA A 3 -7.26 10.64 -4.10
N LEU A 4 -6.96 11.48 -5.08
CA LEU A 4 -5.64 12.08 -5.29
C LEU A 4 -5.73 13.60 -5.19
N VAL A 5 -5.20 14.14 -4.10
CA VAL A 5 -5.19 15.56 -3.78
C VAL A 5 -3.85 16.17 -4.21
N GLU A 6 -3.91 17.05 -5.20
CA GLU A 6 -2.74 17.71 -5.79
C GLU A 6 -2.89 19.24 -5.71
N ASP A 7 -1.86 19.91 -5.18
CA ASP A 7 -1.77 21.38 -5.11
C ASP A 7 -0.83 21.98 -6.17
N ARG A 8 -0.17 21.14 -6.98
CA ARG A 8 0.82 21.53 -8.01
C ARG A 8 0.60 20.77 -9.32
N ILE A 9 -0.51 21.08 -10.00
CA ILE A 9 -0.88 20.52 -11.32
C ILE A 9 0.28 20.59 -12.34
N GLY A 10 1.05 21.68 -12.33
CA GLY A 10 2.21 21.82 -13.22
C GLY A 10 3.28 20.74 -13.03
N ARG A 11 3.49 20.23 -11.80
CA ARG A 11 4.43 19.14 -11.53
C ARG A 11 3.84 17.78 -11.88
N MET A 12 2.56 17.58 -11.63
CA MET A 12 1.84 16.41 -12.07
C MET A 12 2.02 16.21 -13.59
N ASN A 13 1.77 17.28 -14.37
CA ASN A 13 1.93 17.25 -15.83
C ASN A 13 3.38 17.04 -16.31
N GLN A 14 4.40 17.27 -15.47
CA GLN A 14 5.80 17.05 -15.83
C GLN A 14 6.22 15.58 -15.71
N PHE A 15 5.62 14.83 -14.78
CA PHE A 15 6.02 13.45 -14.48
C PHE A 15 5.10 12.40 -15.09
N ILE A 16 3.83 12.76 -15.32
CA ILE A 16 2.86 11.86 -15.90
C ILE A 16 3.14 11.67 -17.40
N ASP A 17 3.25 10.41 -17.82
CA ASP A 17 3.42 9.97 -19.21
C ASP A 17 2.18 9.24 -19.76
N PHE A 18 1.07 9.22 -19.02
CA PHE A 18 -0.21 8.59 -19.40
C PHE A 18 -1.41 9.51 -19.15
N ASP A 19 -2.59 9.19 -19.69
CA ASP A 19 -3.80 9.95 -19.39
C ASP A 19 -4.34 9.58 -18.00
N ILE A 20 -3.98 10.36 -16.98
CA ILE A 20 -4.46 10.14 -15.61
C ILE A 20 -5.98 10.32 -15.47
N LYS A 21 -6.61 11.10 -16.36
CA LYS A 21 -8.06 11.31 -16.32
C LYS A 21 -8.83 10.11 -16.88
N SER A 22 -8.16 9.21 -17.60
CA SER A 22 -8.76 7.96 -18.07
C SER A 22 -8.85 6.89 -16.97
N ILE A 23 -8.35 7.18 -15.76
CA ILE A 23 -8.41 6.24 -14.64
C ILE A 23 -9.76 6.39 -13.94
N GLU A 24 -10.66 5.44 -14.17
CA GLU A 24 -12.07 5.52 -13.72
C GLU A 24 -12.22 5.56 -12.19
N ASN A 25 -11.40 4.80 -11.46
CA ASN A 25 -11.47 4.70 -10.01
C ASN A 25 -10.67 5.79 -9.26
N LEU A 26 -10.17 6.81 -9.96
CA LEU A 26 -9.33 7.87 -9.41
C LEU A 26 -10.02 9.23 -9.51
N GLN A 27 -10.33 9.83 -8.37
CA GLN A 27 -10.81 11.20 -8.29
C GLN A 27 -9.66 12.15 -7.97
N ILE A 28 -9.38 13.06 -8.90
CA ILE A 28 -8.39 14.12 -8.70
C ILE A 28 -9.07 15.33 -8.05
N ILE A 29 -8.56 15.74 -6.90
CA ILE A 29 -9.06 16.87 -6.10
C ILE A 29 -8.03 18.01 -6.19
N THR A 30 -8.44 19.14 -6.76
CA THR A 30 -7.57 20.31 -7.00
C THR A 30 -8.29 21.62 -6.66
N GLU A 31 -7.52 22.71 -6.50
CA GLU A 31 -8.00 24.09 -6.39
C GLU A 31 -9.15 24.28 -5.38
N THR A 32 -10.39 24.49 -5.85
CA THR A 32 -11.55 24.80 -5.02
C THR A 32 -11.92 23.64 -4.10
N ASP A 33 -11.95 22.41 -4.61
CA ASP A 33 -12.30 21.23 -3.80
C ASP A 33 -11.28 20.99 -2.67
N LEU A 34 -10.02 21.35 -2.92
CA LEU A 34 -8.97 21.32 -1.90
C LEU A 34 -9.18 22.39 -0.83
N SER A 35 -9.66 23.59 -1.19
CA SER A 35 -9.94 24.65 -0.21
C SER A 35 -11.07 24.25 0.74
N ASP A 36 -12.13 23.65 0.21
CA ASP A 36 -13.25 23.16 1.01
C ASP A 36 -12.80 22.02 1.92
N LEU A 37 -12.04 21.07 1.38
CA LEU A 37 -11.47 19.98 2.19
C LEU A 37 -10.58 20.50 3.32
N LYS A 38 -9.75 21.53 3.08
CA LYS A 38 -8.92 22.15 4.13
C LYS A 38 -9.76 22.73 5.25
N THR A 39 -10.85 23.41 4.91
CA THR A 39 -11.76 24.02 5.88
C THR A 39 -12.43 22.95 6.73
N ASP A 40 -12.89 21.86 6.11
CA ASP A 40 -13.45 20.71 6.82
C ASP A 40 -12.41 20.08 7.77
N LEU A 41 -11.17 19.88 7.31
CA LEU A 41 -10.09 19.32 8.11
C LEU A 41 -9.69 20.21 9.29
N ASP A 42 -9.73 21.53 9.14
CA ASP A 42 -9.47 22.49 10.23
C ASP A 42 -10.58 22.44 11.29
N GLN A 43 -11.79 22.03 10.90
CA GLN A 43 -12.93 21.77 11.81
C GLN A 43 -12.97 20.32 12.32
N GLY A 44 -12.05 19.46 11.87
CA GLY A 44 -12.04 18.03 12.21
C GLY A 44 -13.12 17.19 11.49
N VAL A 45 -13.80 17.76 10.49
CA VAL A 45 -14.82 17.08 9.70
C VAL A 45 -14.15 16.23 8.62
N THR A 46 -14.50 14.94 8.57
CA THR A 46 -13.87 13.96 7.66
C THR A 46 -14.87 13.09 6.90
N ASP A 47 -16.17 13.35 7.04
CA ASP A 47 -17.23 12.50 6.47
C ASP A 47 -17.16 12.38 4.94
N LYS A 48 -16.72 13.45 4.26
CA LYS A 48 -16.51 13.45 2.81
C LYS A 48 -15.44 12.46 2.35
N LEU A 49 -14.55 12.03 3.24
CA LEU A 49 -13.48 11.08 2.95
C LEU A 49 -13.95 9.62 3.05
N ASP A 50 -15.13 9.37 3.64
CA ASP A 50 -15.62 8.00 3.85
C ASP A 50 -15.90 7.25 2.53
N ILE A 51 -16.19 7.97 1.44
CA ILE A 51 -16.45 7.39 0.11
C ILE A 51 -15.21 6.81 -0.58
N PHE A 52 -14.01 7.14 -0.11
CA PHE A 52 -12.76 6.74 -0.75
C PHE A 52 -12.10 5.58 -0.01
N ASP A 53 -11.67 4.55 -0.74
CA ASP A 53 -10.95 3.41 -0.19
C ASP A 53 -9.49 3.74 0.10
N CYS A 54 -8.92 4.72 -0.61
CA CYS A 54 -7.55 5.17 -0.43
C CYS A 54 -7.44 6.68 -0.61
N LEU A 55 -6.63 7.32 0.23
CA LEU A 55 -6.35 8.74 0.16
C LEU A 55 -4.88 9.00 -0.18
N ILE A 56 -4.64 9.79 -1.21
CA ILE A 56 -3.31 10.18 -1.69
C ILE A 56 -3.20 11.70 -1.64
N PHE A 57 -2.26 12.23 -0.88
CA PHE A 57 -2.11 13.67 -0.67
C PHE A 57 -0.71 14.16 -1.01
N HIS A 58 -0.62 15.22 -1.79
CA HIS A 58 0.63 15.95 -1.90
C HIS A 58 0.95 16.59 -0.55
N ARG A 59 2.18 16.41 -0.05
CA ARG A 59 2.54 16.82 1.31
C ARG A 59 2.43 18.32 1.55
N SER A 60 2.63 19.17 0.52
CA SER A 60 2.44 20.62 0.64
C SER A 60 0.99 21.07 0.54
N ALA A 61 0.09 20.19 0.08
CA ALA A 61 -1.32 20.51 0.02
C ALA A 61 -1.92 20.71 1.40
N LEU A 62 -1.27 20.27 2.49
CA LEU A 62 -1.82 20.25 3.84
C LEU A 62 -0.84 20.80 4.89
N THR A 63 -1.39 21.51 5.88
CA THR A 63 -0.64 21.92 7.08
C THR A 63 -0.24 20.70 7.93
N ASN A 64 0.65 20.88 8.91
CA ASN A 64 1.03 19.80 9.82
C ASN A 64 -0.18 19.28 10.61
N THR A 65 -1.06 20.19 11.08
CA THR A 65 -2.27 19.84 11.83
C THR A 65 -3.23 19.03 10.97
N GLN A 66 -3.51 19.48 9.74
CA GLN A 66 -4.39 18.75 8.82
C GLN A 66 -3.85 17.36 8.47
N ARG A 67 -2.53 17.23 8.28
CA ARG A 67 -1.89 15.91 8.07
C ARG A 67 -2.07 14.99 9.25
N GLU A 68 -2.02 15.51 10.47
CA GLU A 68 -2.26 14.70 11.67
C GLU A 68 -3.73 14.27 11.77
N THR A 69 -4.68 15.18 11.50
CA THR A 69 -6.11 14.86 11.43
C THR A 69 -6.37 13.71 10.46
N ILE A 70 -5.80 13.77 9.24
CA ILE A 70 -5.96 12.71 8.24
C ILE A 70 -5.31 11.40 8.69
N LYS A 71 -4.11 11.44 9.29
CA LYS A 71 -3.47 10.23 9.82
C LYS A 71 -4.31 9.56 10.89
N VAL A 72 -4.86 10.33 11.83
CA VAL A 72 -5.74 9.81 12.89
C VAL A 72 -7.01 9.22 12.29
N TYR A 73 -7.63 9.92 11.34
CA TYR A 73 -8.80 9.41 10.63
C TYR A 73 -8.51 8.09 9.90
N CYS A 74 -7.45 8.04 9.09
CA CYS A 74 -7.07 6.85 8.34
C CYS A 74 -6.72 5.68 9.26
N LYS A 75 -6.02 5.95 10.36
CA LYS A 75 -5.72 4.95 11.38
C LYS A 75 -6.99 4.39 12.04
N ASN A 76 -7.95 5.24 12.38
CA ASN A 76 -9.19 4.81 13.03
C ASN A 76 -10.09 4.01 12.09
N LYS A 77 -10.10 4.35 10.80
CA LYS A 77 -10.91 3.69 9.76
C LYS A 77 -10.15 2.56 9.04
N ILE A 78 -8.87 2.32 9.38
CA ILE A 78 -7.95 1.41 8.69
C ILE A 78 -7.92 1.68 7.17
N LYS A 79 -7.94 2.96 6.78
CA LYS A 79 -7.88 3.39 5.38
C LYS A 79 -6.42 3.59 4.94
N PRO A 80 -6.01 3.02 3.80
CA PRO A 80 -4.71 3.29 3.19
C PRO A 80 -4.47 4.78 2.90
N LEU A 81 -3.31 5.28 3.35
CA LEU A 81 -2.91 6.68 3.19
C LEU A 81 -1.56 6.78 2.48
N VAL A 82 -1.49 7.68 1.51
CA VAL A 82 -0.25 8.01 0.81
C VAL A 82 0.05 9.50 0.96
N PHE A 83 1.26 9.83 1.41
CA PHE A 83 1.80 11.20 1.27
C PHE A 83 2.93 11.20 0.26
N PHE A 84 2.87 12.13 -0.69
CA PHE A 84 3.91 12.26 -1.71
C PHE A 84 4.46 13.67 -1.82
N SER A 85 5.73 13.78 -2.23
CA SER A 85 6.38 15.05 -2.56
C SER A 85 7.71 14.84 -3.27
N GLY A 86 8.15 15.84 -4.04
CA GLY A 86 9.45 15.77 -4.73
C GLY A 86 10.68 15.83 -3.81
N GLY A 87 10.52 16.23 -2.54
CA GLY A 87 11.61 16.26 -1.56
C GLY A 87 11.89 14.93 -0.86
N ILE A 88 11.14 13.88 -1.21
CA ILE A 88 11.30 12.55 -0.63
C ILE A 88 12.40 11.82 -1.37
N SER A 89 13.53 11.62 -0.71
CA SER A 89 14.68 10.90 -1.29
C SER A 89 14.49 9.39 -1.31
N SER A 90 13.74 8.84 -0.36
CA SER A 90 13.43 7.41 -0.29
C SER A 90 11.97 7.18 0.07
N SER A 91 11.35 6.25 -0.65
CA SER A 91 9.99 5.80 -0.39
C SER A 91 9.95 4.89 0.84
N PHE A 92 8.94 5.06 1.68
CA PHE A 92 8.78 4.33 2.94
C PHE A 92 7.35 3.84 3.08
N TYR A 93 7.18 2.53 3.20
CA TYR A 93 5.90 1.87 3.47
C TYR A 93 5.88 1.29 4.89
N ASN A 94 4.74 1.42 5.55
CA ASN A 94 4.48 0.86 6.87
C ASN A 94 3.03 0.41 6.94
N ASP A 95 2.80 -0.82 7.39
CA ASP A 95 1.47 -1.40 7.60
C ASP A 95 1.23 -1.91 9.02
N SER A 96 2.18 -1.66 9.95
CA SER A 96 2.09 -2.14 11.34
C SER A 96 0.85 -1.66 12.11
N THR A 97 0.33 -0.48 11.77
CA THR A 97 -0.86 0.11 12.42
C THR A 97 -1.99 0.29 11.42
N PHE A 98 -1.68 0.84 10.26
CA PHE A 98 -2.56 0.97 9.11
C PHE A 98 -1.68 1.14 7.87
N PRO A 99 -2.15 0.83 6.65
CA PRO A 99 -1.35 0.97 5.44
C PRO A 99 -1.00 2.44 5.17
N TYR A 100 0.29 2.76 5.25
CA TYR A 100 0.82 4.11 5.11
C TYR A 100 2.04 4.11 4.19
N LEU A 101 2.00 4.92 3.14
CA LEU A 101 3.10 5.07 2.19
C LEU A 101 3.54 6.53 2.11
N HIS A 102 4.85 6.75 2.14
CA HIS A 102 5.48 8.03 1.87
C HIS A 102 6.36 7.87 0.63
N ILE A 103 6.07 8.55 -0.48
CA ILE A 103 6.66 8.26 -1.81
C ILE A 103 7.08 9.52 -2.56
N ASN A 104 8.11 9.43 -3.40
CA ASN A 104 8.51 10.56 -4.27
C ASN A 104 7.43 10.86 -5.33
N SER A 105 7.22 12.14 -5.67
CA SER A 105 6.28 12.52 -6.74
C SER A 105 6.57 11.85 -8.08
N ARG A 106 7.84 11.64 -8.43
CA ARG A 106 8.25 10.96 -9.66
C ARG A 106 7.82 9.50 -9.68
N ASP A 107 7.96 8.81 -8.55
CA ASP A 107 7.58 7.40 -8.43
C ASP A 107 6.06 7.26 -8.40
N LEU A 108 5.36 8.16 -7.70
CA LEU A 108 3.90 8.21 -7.70
C LEU A 108 3.36 8.37 -9.12
N TYR A 109 3.83 9.38 -9.86
CA TYR A 109 3.33 9.69 -11.20
C TYR A 109 3.86 8.78 -12.31
N SER A 110 4.60 7.73 -11.96
CA SER A 110 4.99 6.69 -12.90
C SER A 110 3.81 5.79 -13.29
N ASN A 111 4.06 4.88 -14.23
CA ASN A 111 3.11 3.81 -14.57
C ASN A 111 2.64 2.97 -13.36
N ASN A 112 3.32 3.04 -12.22
CA ASN A 112 2.89 2.37 -10.99
C ASN A 112 1.52 2.86 -10.50
N LEU A 113 1.16 4.14 -10.69
CA LEU A 113 -0.17 4.64 -10.31
C LEU A 113 -1.27 3.99 -11.15
N LYS A 114 -1.03 3.83 -12.45
CA LYS A 114 -1.94 3.12 -13.35
C LYS A 114 -2.04 1.65 -12.98
N MET A 115 -0.93 0.98 -12.69
CA MET A 115 -0.92 -0.41 -12.23
C MET A 115 -1.67 -0.59 -10.91
N PHE A 116 -1.46 0.32 -9.95
CA PHE A 116 -2.11 0.33 -8.65
C PHE A 116 -3.63 0.49 -8.79
N SER A 117 -4.08 1.45 -9.59
CA SER A 117 -5.49 1.66 -9.88
C SER A 117 -6.12 0.42 -10.54
N ASN A 118 -5.50 -0.11 -11.60
CA ASN A 118 -6.02 -1.30 -12.30
C ASN A 118 -6.12 -2.50 -11.37
N HIS A 119 -5.10 -2.70 -10.51
CA HIS A 119 -5.11 -3.76 -9.51
C HIS A 119 -6.25 -3.56 -8.50
N SER A 120 -6.50 -2.33 -8.06
CA SER A 120 -7.62 -2.02 -7.17
C SER A 120 -8.96 -2.37 -7.81
N ASP A 121 -9.16 -2.08 -9.09
CA ASP A 121 -10.43 -2.39 -9.77
C ASP A 121 -10.61 -3.89 -10.01
N GLN A 122 -9.55 -4.58 -10.41
CA GLN A 122 -9.61 -6.02 -10.69
C GLN A 122 -9.85 -6.84 -9.42
N HIS A 123 -9.17 -6.48 -8.32
CA HIS A 123 -9.16 -7.29 -7.10
C HIS A 123 -10.01 -6.72 -5.97
N HIS A 124 -10.56 -5.50 -6.12
CA HIS A 124 -11.30 -4.78 -5.09
C HIS A 124 -10.48 -4.62 -3.78
N ILE A 125 -9.16 -4.50 -3.91
CA ILE A 125 -8.20 -4.43 -2.80
C ILE A 125 -7.17 -3.33 -3.08
N ILE A 126 -6.98 -2.45 -2.10
CA ILE A 126 -5.93 -1.44 -2.12
C ILE A 126 -4.60 -2.06 -1.68
N ASN A 127 -3.64 -2.13 -2.60
CA ASN A 127 -2.30 -2.65 -2.34
C ASN A 127 -1.23 -1.58 -2.62
N LEU A 128 -0.79 -0.87 -1.57
CA LEU A 128 0.18 0.23 -1.70
C LEU A 128 1.56 -0.23 -2.20
N LEU A 129 1.87 -1.52 -2.15
CA LEU A 129 3.12 -2.05 -2.67
C LEU A 129 3.15 -2.07 -4.19
N VAL A 130 1.98 -2.21 -4.85
CA VAL A 130 1.86 -2.03 -6.30
C VAL A 130 2.25 -0.60 -6.67
N LEU A 131 1.82 0.37 -5.88
CA LEU A 131 2.15 1.77 -6.09
C LEU A 131 3.65 2.05 -5.87
N GLN A 132 4.25 1.44 -4.85
CA GLN A 132 5.66 1.64 -4.54
C GLN A 132 6.61 0.92 -5.51
N TYR A 133 6.32 -0.33 -5.85
CA TYR A 133 7.27 -1.21 -6.54
C TYR A 133 6.86 -1.57 -7.98
N GLY A 134 5.67 -1.16 -8.43
CA GLY A 134 5.18 -1.45 -9.77
C GLY A 134 5.18 -2.96 -10.03
N SER A 135 5.65 -3.39 -11.19
CA SER A 135 5.72 -4.82 -11.56
C SER A 135 6.50 -5.70 -10.58
N LYS A 136 7.41 -5.13 -9.78
CA LYS A 136 8.23 -5.87 -8.82
C LYS A 136 7.57 -6.04 -7.44
N TRP A 137 6.31 -5.62 -7.28
CA TRP A 137 5.60 -5.67 -6.00
C TRP A 137 5.53 -7.10 -5.43
N LYS A 138 5.33 -8.11 -6.29
CA LYS A 138 5.29 -9.52 -5.87
C LYS A 138 6.64 -9.99 -5.33
N THR A 139 7.73 -9.70 -6.04
CA THR A 139 9.09 -10.02 -5.61
C THR A 139 9.40 -9.35 -4.27
N ASN A 140 9.04 -8.08 -4.11
CA ASN A 140 9.26 -7.36 -2.86
C ASN A 140 8.49 -7.99 -1.69
N GLN A 141 7.23 -8.38 -1.90
CA GLN A 141 6.44 -9.08 -0.89
C GLN A 141 7.05 -10.41 -0.48
N LEU A 142 7.49 -11.21 -1.44
CA LEU A 142 8.12 -12.50 -1.15
C LEU A 142 9.42 -12.31 -0.34
N LEU A 143 10.19 -11.26 -0.63
CA LEU A 143 11.39 -10.90 0.15
C LEU A 143 11.05 -10.50 1.58
N ILE A 144 10.01 -9.69 1.79
CA ILE A 144 9.52 -9.31 3.12
C ILE A 144 9.08 -10.54 3.92
N ILE A 145 8.27 -11.41 3.31
CA ILE A 145 7.80 -12.66 3.94
C ILE A 145 9.00 -13.53 4.32
N LYS A 146 9.99 -13.67 3.44
CA LYS A 146 11.20 -14.45 3.70
C LYS A 146 12.03 -13.86 4.85
N GLU A 147 12.15 -12.54 4.93
CA GLU A 147 12.88 -11.88 6.01
C GLU A 147 12.17 -12.07 7.36
N ASP A 148 10.86 -11.84 7.42
CA ASP A 148 10.05 -12.08 8.63
C ASP A 148 10.10 -13.55 9.08
N LEU A 149 9.99 -14.48 8.13
CA LEU A 149 10.14 -15.91 8.38
C LEU A 149 11.48 -16.23 9.05
N ASN A 150 12.59 -15.72 8.51
CA ASN A 150 13.93 -15.98 9.04
C ASN A 150 14.09 -15.44 10.46
N ILE A 151 13.61 -14.21 10.72
CA ILE A 151 13.67 -13.59 12.05
C ILE A 151 12.86 -14.40 13.05
N ARG A 152 11.61 -14.75 12.72
CA ARG A 152 10.73 -15.51 13.62
C ARG A 152 11.23 -16.93 13.87
N TYR A 153 11.81 -17.57 12.86
CA TYR A 153 12.41 -18.89 12.99
C TYR A 153 13.61 -18.85 13.96
N GLN A 154 14.52 -17.88 13.79
CA GLN A 154 15.66 -17.68 14.71
C GLN A 154 15.21 -17.44 16.15
N LEU A 155 14.11 -16.70 16.34
CA LEU A 155 13.54 -16.41 17.65
C LEU A 155 12.64 -17.54 18.20
N LYS A 156 12.48 -18.66 17.49
CA LYS A 156 11.59 -19.79 17.85
C LYS A 156 10.15 -19.34 18.12
N LYS A 157 9.67 -18.35 17.36
CA LYS A 157 8.33 -17.77 17.50
C LYS A 157 7.28 -18.41 16.59
N ILE A 158 7.70 -19.27 15.66
CA ILE A 158 6.81 -19.98 14.74
C ILE A 158 6.34 -21.27 15.42
N LYS A 159 5.04 -21.37 15.70
CA LYS A 159 4.41 -22.58 16.24
C LYS A 159 3.23 -23.03 15.40
N ARG A 160 2.54 -22.10 14.76
CA ARG A 160 1.31 -22.31 14.00
C ARG A 160 1.39 -21.65 12.63
N ILE A 161 0.47 -22.02 11.74
CA ILE A 161 0.38 -21.46 10.39
C ILE A 161 0.20 -19.94 10.43
N MET A 162 -0.65 -19.42 11.33
CA MET A 162 -0.84 -17.97 11.46
C MET A 162 0.44 -17.21 11.82
N ASP A 163 1.42 -17.87 12.46
CA ASP A 163 2.67 -17.22 12.87
C ASP A 163 3.58 -16.91 11.66
N LEU A 164 3.30 -17.51 10.50
CA LEU A 164 3.95 -17.20 9.22
C LEU A 164 3.54 -15.83 8.65
N ASN A 165 2.45 -15.24 9.17
CA ASN A 165 2.02 -13.87 8.88
C ASN A 165 1.85 -13.56 7.37
N ILE A 166 1.33 -14.53 6.61
CA ILE A 166 1.10 -14.39 5.17
C ILE A 166 -0.28 -13.73 4.95
N PRO A 167 -0.39 -12.66 4.15
CA PRO A 167 -1.69 -12.09 3.80
C PRO A 167 -2.56 -13.13 3.08
N LYS A 168 -3.71 -13.50 3.66
CA LYS A 168 -4.58 -14.58 3.12
C LYS A 168 -5.03 -14.34 1.68
N ASN A 169 -5.30 -13.08 1.34
CA ASN A 169 -5.66 -12.66 -0.01
C ASN A 169 -4.54 -12.86 -1.04
N GLN A 170 -3.31 -13.13 -0.61
CA GLN A 170 -2.14 -13.32 -1.47
C GLN A 170 -1.63 -14.78 -1.49
N ILE A 171 -2.21 -15.69 -0.70
CA ILE A 171 -1.81 -17.10 -0.67
C ILE A 171 -1.89 -17.72 -2.09
N LYS A 172 -2.98 -17.43 -2.80
CA LYS A 172 -3.20 -17.88 -4.18
C LYS A 172 -2.24 -17.24 -5.18
N ASP A 173 -1.83 -15.99 -4.95
CA ASP A 173 -0.89 -15.30 -5.84
C ASP A 173 0.51 -15.91 -5.83
N PHE A 174 0.80 -16.76 -4.84
CA PHE A 174 2.08 -17.37 -4.58
C PHE A 174 2.04 -18.91 -4.67
N ASP A 175 0.93 -19.50 -5.11
CA ASP A 175 0.74 -20.97 -5.14
C ASP A 175 1.00 -21.64 -3.78
N LEU A 176 0.62 -20.96 -2.69
CA LEU A 176 0.81 -21.42 -1.31
C LEU A 176 -0.43 -22.14 -0.76
N ASP A 177 -1.29 -22.70 -1.62
CA ASP A 177 -2.58 -23.31 -1.25
C ASP A 177 -2.44 -24.42 -0.19
N TRP A 178 -1.29 -25.08 -0.10
CA TRP A 178 -1.03 -26.08 0.92
C TRP A 178 -0.93 -25.51 2.35
N LEU A 179 -0.74 -24.19 2.47
CA LEU A 179 -0.83 -23.41 3.72
C LEU A 179 -2.25 -22.91 4.02
N ASP A 180 -3.21 -23.06 3.08
CA ASP A 180 -4.63 -22.75 3.30
C ASP A 180 -5.28 -23.84 4.18
N LYS A 181 -4.77 -23.96 5.40
CA LYS A 181 -5.26 -24.82 6.47
C LYS A 181 -5.72 -23.95 7.64
N ASP A 182 -6.30 -24.57 8.65
CA ASP A 182 -6.67 -23.88 9.89
C ASP A 182 -5.45 -23.15 10.48
N ASP A 183 -5.59 -21.83 10.68
CA ASP A 183 -4.61 -20.90 11.25
C ASP A 183 -3.96 -21.43 12.54
N PHE A 184 -4.70 -22.24 13.31
CA PHE A 184 -4.26 -22.80 14.58
C PHE A 184 -3.50 -24.13 14.48
N THR A 185 -3.37 -24.68 13.27
CA THR A 185 -2.62 -25.92 13.02
C THR A 185 -1.14 -25.71 13.36
N GLU A 186 -0.58 -26.62 14.14
CA GLU A 186 0.85 -26.61 14.44
C GLU A 186 1.68 -26.89 13.18
N ILE A 187 2.80 -26.19 13.06
CA ILE A 187 3.73 -26.33 11.93
C ILE A 187 5.03 -26.97 12.40
N SER A 188 5.45 -28.04 11.70
CA SER A 188 6.71 -28.72 11.99
C SER A 188 7.90 -28.00 11.37
N ASP A 189 9.10 -28.26 11.90
CA ASP A 189 10.34 -27.72 11.33
C ASP A 189 10.54 -28.08 9.85
N ASP A 190 10.08 -29.27 9.44
CA ASP A 190 10.19 -29.69 8.04
C ASP A 190 9.21 -28.94 7.14
N GLN A 191 8.02 -28.60 7.64
CA GLN A 191 7.08 -27.74 6.91
C GLN A 191 7.62 -26.31 6.78
N ILE A 192 8.29 -25.78 7.82
CA ILE A 192 8.94 -24.46 7.74
C ILE A 192 10.08 -24.48 6.70
N LYS A 193 10.88 -25.55 6.64
CA LYS A 193 11.92 -25.71 5.61
C LYS A 193 11.33 -25.79 4.21
N GLN A 194 10.26 -26.57 4.02
CA GLN A 194 9.55 -26.66 2.74
C GLN A 194 8.98 -25.30 2.32
N PHE A 195 8.42 -24.55 3.27
CA PHE A 195 7.94 -23.20 3.01
C PHE A 195 9.07 -22.29 2.51
N ARG A 196 10.22 -22.32 3.18
CA ARG A 196 11.40 -21.53 2.78
C ARG A 196 11.89 -21.89 1.37
N VAL A 197 11.97 -23.17 1.03
CA VAL A 197 12.36 -23.63 -0.33
C VAL A 197 11.35 -23.13 -1.37
N THR A 198 10.06 -23.16 -1.04
CA THR A 198 9.00 -22.67 -1.92
C THR A 198 9.12 -21.17 -2.15
N LEU A 199 9.33 -20.38 -1.08
CA LEU A 199 9.59 -18.94 -1.19
C LEU A 199 10.83 -18.64 -2.05
N ASP A 200 11.91 -19.39 -1.88
CA ASP A 200 13.13 -19.20 -2.67
C ASP A 200 12.89 -19.41 -4.16
N LYS A 201 12.10 -20.43 -4.51
CA LYS A 201 11.68 -20.69 -5.89
C LYS A 201 10.81 -19.56 -6.44
N LEU A 202 9.79 -19.13 -5.69
CA LEU A 202 8.89 -18.06 -6.12
C LEU A 202 9.62 -16.72 -6.31
N ILE A 203 10.58 -16.41 -5.44
CA ILE A 203 11.43 -15.23 -5.59
C ILE A 203 12.21 -15.33 -6.90
N TYR A 204 12.85 -16.48 -7.16
CA TYR A 204 13.61 -16.70 -8.39
C TYR A 204 12.74 -16.55 -9.65
N ASP A 205 11.55 -17.14 -9.64
CA ASP A 205 10.61 -17.10 -10.78
C ASP A 205 10.02 -15.68 -11.00
N SER A 206 10.10 -14.80 -10.01
CA SER A 206 9.58 -13.42 -10.06
C SER A 206 10.59 -12.35 -10.49
N ILE A 207 11.88 -12.69 -10.60
CA ILE A 207 12.98 -11.79 -10.99
C ILE A 207 13.12 -11.74 -12.50
#